data_AF-A0A949SHG9-F1
#
_entry.id   AF-A0A949SHG9-F1
#
_cell.length_a   1.000
_cell.length_b   1.000
_cell.length_c   1.000
_cell.angle_alpha   90.00
_cell.angle_beta   90.00
_cell.angle_gamma   90.00
#
_symmetry.space_group_name_H-M   'P 1'
#
loop_
_entity.id
_entity.type
_entity.pdbx_description
1 polymer ?
#
loop_
_entity_poly.entity_id
_entity_poly.type
_entity_poly.pdbx_seq_one_letter_code
_entity_poly.pdbx_strand_id
1 'polypeptide(L)'
;MKRFSKLFMLLVFVGYLTGCTKDEDNPKPTSPTTSTDARSYLVGEWLCNEVSEVFNETTYTIDIQLHTTVSNRVVASNFYNYGFENSNAQFEVNGNQITIFQQNLSGIDVVGNGTIVNSKTINLSYVVNDGSGDDHVTAVYTKVN
;
A
#
# COMPACT_ATOMS: atom_id res chain seq x y z
N MET A 1 -3.85 16.95 82.88
CA MET A 1 -5.27 17.37 82.78
C MET A 1 -5.80 16.88 81.43
N LYS A 2 -6.62 15.83 81.45
CA LYS A 2 -7.28 15.28 80.26
C LYS A 2 -8.67 15.88 80.20
N ARG A 3 -9.01 16.66 79.16
CA ARG A 3 -10.39 16.94 78.81
C ARG A 3 -10.57 17.29 77.33
N PHE A 4 -11.75 16.88 76.86
CA PHE A 4 -12.52 17.37 75.72
C PHE A 4 -11.98 17.00 74.32
N SER A 5 -12.78 16.65 73.32
CA SER A 5 -14.22 16.39 73.22
C SER A 5 -14.58 16.31 71.74
N LYS A 6 -15.47 15.37 71.40
CA LYS A 6 -16.43 15.40 70.27
C LYS A 6 -15.81 15.48 68.87
N LEU A 7 -15.84 14.37 68.13
CA LEU A 7 -16.96 14.02 67.23
C LEU A 7 -17.02 14.98 66.02
N PHE A 8 -16.60 14.52 64.84
CA PHE A 8 -17.47 14.52 63.65
C PHE A 8 -16.83 13.78 62.44
N MET A 9 -17.68 13.05 61.73
CA MET A 9 -17.62 12.72 60.29
C MET A 9 -16.56 11.72 59.80
N LEU A 10 -16.91 10.44 59.64
CA LEU A 10 -17.59 9.83 58.47
C LEU A 10 -16.61 9.50 57.33
N LEU A 11 -16.10 8.27 57.31
CA LEU A 11 -15.56 7.66 56.11
C LEU A 11 -16.17 6.27 55.96
N VAL A 12 -17.28 6.26 55.24
CA VAL A 12 -18.04 5.11 54.78
C VAL A 12 -17.15 4.37 53.76
N PHE A 13 -16.48 3.29 54.18
CA PHE A 13 -15.85 2.36 53.26
C PHE A 13 -16.86 1.26 52.93
N VAL A 14 -17.81 1.57 52.06
CA VAL A 14 -18.69 0.54 51.48
C VAL A 14 -17.90 -0.12 50.35
N GLY A 15 -17.34 -1.28 50.65
CA GLY A 15 -16.86 -2.21 49.63
C GLY A 15 -18.06 -2.80 48.89
N TYR A 16 -18.45 -2.17 47.78
CA TYR A 16 -19.25 -2.85 46.76
C TYR A 16 -18.32 -3.62 45.83
N LEU A 17 -18.33 -4.93 46.06
CA LEU A 17 -18.40 -6.02 45.10
C LEU A 17 -18.19 -5.66 43.61
N THR A 18 -17.16 -6.31 43.03
CA THR A 18 -17.13 -6.90 41.68
C THR A 18 -17.75 -6.06 40.55
N GLY A 19 -16.94 -5.18 39.98
CA GLY A 19 -17.17 -4.64 38.64
C GLY A 19 -16.79 -5.68 37.58
N CYS A 20 -17.80 -6.39 37.07
CA CYS A 20 -17.75 -6.97 35.74
C CYS A 20 -18.46 -5.98 34.83
N THR A 21 -17.72 -5.08 34.17
CA THR A 21 -18.21 -4.50 32.92
C THR A 21 -17.74 -5.44 31.83
N LYS A 22 -18.71 -6.03 31.13
CA LYS A 22 -18.46 -6.50 29.77
C LYS A 22 -18.18 -5.25 28.97
N ASP A 23 -16.91 -4.92 28.83
CA ASP A 23 -16.47 -3.94 27.85
C ASP A 23 -16.56 -4.64 26.49
N GLU A 24 -17.76 -4.58 25.93
CA GLU A 24 -17.94 -4.62 24.48
C GLU A 24 -17.10 -3.48 23.88
N ASP A 25 -16.45 -3.78 22.75
CA ASP A 25 -15.75 -2.87 21.86
C ASP A 25 -14.23 -2.68 22.06
N ASN A 26 -13.48 -3.78 21.93
CA ASN A 26 -12.37 -3.80 20.97
C ASN A 26 -12.00 -5.25 20.64
N PRO A 27 -12.50 -5.85 19.54
CA PRO A 27 -11.91 -7.10 19.08
C PRO A 27 -10.45 -6.82 18.72
N LYS A 28 -9.54 -7.33 19.55
CA LYS A 28 -8.16 -7.66 19.16
C LYS A 28 -8.23 -8.21 17.74
N PRO A 29 -7.42 -7.71 16.77
CA PRO A 29 -7.48 -8.21 15.40
C PRO A 29 -7.03 -9.67 15.44
N THR A 30 -8.02 -10.53 15.57
CA THR A 30 -7.98 -11.95 15.30
C THR A 30 -8.11 -11.98 13.79
N SER A 31 -7.10 -12.49 13.11
CA SER A 31 -6.97 -12.51 11.65
C SER A 31 -8.31 -12.49 10.92
N PRO A 32 -8.58 -11.53 10.03
CA PRO A 32 -9.75 -11.64 9.18
C PRO A 32 -9.53 -12.84 8.25
N THR A 33 -10.35 -13.89 8.43
CA THR A 33 -10.55 -15.00 7.49
C THR A 33 -11.33 -14.52 6.26
N THR A 34 -10.92 -13.39 5.71
CA THR A 34 -11.26 -12.86 4.40
C THR A 34 -9.99 -12.17 3.92
N SER A 35 -9.08 -12.96 3.36
CA SER A 35 -7.94 -12.45 2.62
C SER A 35 -8.48 -11.70 1.41
N THR A 36 -8.82 -10.43 1.59
CA THR A 36 -8.99 -9.52 0.46
C THR A 36 -7.61 -9.42 -0.16
N ASP A 37 -7.46 -10.07 -1.30
CA ASP A 37 -6.25 -10.03 -2.10
C ASP A 37 -5.75 -8.59 -2.23
N ALA A 38 -4.56 -8.29 -1.71
CA ALA A 38 -4.01 -6.94 -1.67
C ALA A 38 -3.95 -6.31 -3.09
N ARG A 39 -3.89 -7.14 -4.13
CA ARG A 39 -3.90 -6.72 -5.54
C ARG A 39 -5.23 -6.10 -5.98
N SER A 40 -6.34 -6.48 -5.35
CA SER A 40 -7.67 -5.91 -5.67
C SER A 40 -7.71 -4.40 -5.45
N TYR A 41 -6.96 -3.89 -4.47
CA TYR A 41 -6.81 -2.45 -4.24
C TYR A 41 -5.97 -1.76 -5.32
N LEU A 42 -5.16 -2.51 -6.07
CA LEU A 42 -4.33 -1.98 -7.16
C LEU A 42 -5.12 -1.77 -8.45
N VAL A 43 -6.17 -2.56 -8.69
CA VAL A 43 -6.92 -2.53 -9.96
C VAL A 43 -7.57 -1.18 -10.25
N GLY A 44 -7.37 -0.65 -11.45
CA GLY A 44 -7.96 0.59 -11.95
C GLY A 44 -6.93 1.55 -12.53
N GLU A 45 -7.38 2.77 -12.82
CA GLU A 45 -6.55 3.81 -13.42
C GLU A 45 -5.72 4.57 -12.37
N TRP A 46 -4.48 4.89 -12.73
CA TRP A 46 -3.55 5.65 -11.90
C TRP A 46 -2.90 6.78 -12.69
N LEU A 47 -2.74 7.92 -12.05
CA LEU A 47 -1.88 9.01 -12.51
C LEU A 47 -0.44 8.71 -12.09
N CYS A 48 0.45 8.53 -13.05
CA CYS A 48 1.87 8.38 -12.85
C CYS A 48 2.55 9.75 -12.93
N ASN A 49 3.25 10.14 -11.87
CA ASN A 49 4.27 11.19 -11.90
C ASN A 49 5.64 10.52 -11.94
N GLU A 50 6.31 10.60 -13.08
CA GLU A 50 7.59 9.92 -13.35
C GLU A 50 8.72 10.93 -13.41
N VAL A 51 9.89 10.55 -12.91
CA VAL A 51 11.16 11.26 -13.08
C VAL A 51 12.15 10.30 -13.73
N SER A 52 12.47 10.56 -15.00
CA SER A 52 13.43 9.82 -15.82
C SER A 52 14.73 10.61 -15.95
N GLU A 53 15.87 9.93 -16.01
CA GLU A 53 17.17 10.56 -16.31
C GLU A 53 17.26 11.03 -17.76
N VAL A 54 16.57 10.34 -18.68
CA VAL A 54 16.60 10.63 -20.13
C VAL A 54 15.52 11.63 -20.53
N PHE A 55 14.30 11.49 -20.01
CA PHE A 55 13.12 12.24 -20.44
C PHE A 55 12.66 13.33 -19.45
N ASN A 56 13.34 13.47 -18.30
CA ASN A 56 12.96 14.34 -17.18
C ASN A 56 11.58 13.98 -16.61
N GLU A 57 10.90 14.96 -16.02
CA GLU A 57 9.61 14.78 -15.39
C GLU A 57 8.49 14.64 -16.43
N THR A 58 7.74 13.54 -16.33
CA THR A 58 6.56 13.32 -17.17
C THR A 58 5.36 12.91 -16.31
N THR A 59 4.15 13.13 -16.85
CA THR A 59 2.92 12.74 -16.17
C THR A 59 1.95 12.14 -17.17
N TYR A 60 1.46 10.94 -16.88
CA TYR A 60 0.61 10.16 -17.77
C TYR A 60 -0.27 9.20 -16.96
N THR A 61 -1.31 8.65 -17.58
CA THR A 61 -2.16 7.63 -16.94
C THR A 61 -1.72 6.23 -17.29
N ILE A 62 -1.93 5.30 -16.36
CA ILE A 62 -1.77 3.86 -16.56
C ILE A 62 -3.03 3.15 -16.08
N ASP A 63 -3.26 1.94 -16.57
CA ASP A 63 -4.30 1.05 -16.05
C ASP A 63 -3.67 -0.20 -15.44
N ILE A 64 -4.10 -0.58 -14.24
CA ILE A 64 -3.62 -1.79 -13.57
C ILE A 64 -4.77 -2.81 -13.51
N GLN A 65 -4.50 -4.03 -13.95
CA GLN A 65 -5.45 -5.14 -13.92
C GLN A 65 -4.86 -6.37 -13.24
N LEU A 66 -5.71 -7.28 -12.75
CA LEU A 66 -5.23 -8.56 -12.24
C LEU A 66 -4.63 -9.39 -13.38
N HIS A 67 -3.52 -10.07 -13.11
CA HIS A 67 -3.02 -11.07 -14.06
C HIS A 67 -4.01 -12.25 -14.13
N THR A 68 -4.36 -12.68 -15.34
CA THR A 68 -5.45 -13.65 -15.57
C THR A 68 -5.17 -15.06 -15.05
N THR A 69 -3.90 -15.45 -14.99
CA THR A 69 -3.48 -16.81 -14.61
C THR A 69 -2.54 -16.89 -13.40
N VAL A 70 -1.95 -15.78 -12.95
CA VAL A 70 -0.91 -15.78 -11.91
C VAL A 70 -1.41 -15.01 -10.69
N SER A 71 -1.58 -15.72 -9.59
CA SER A 71 -2.31 -15.25 -8.40
C SER A 71 -1.52 -14.30 -7.50
N ASN A 72 -0.28 -13.95 -7.83
CA ASN A 72 0.48 -12.91 -7.14
C ASN A 72 0.89 -11.77 -8.09
N ARG A 73 0.29 -11.68 -9.29
CA ARG A 73 0.63 -10.67 -10.28
C ARG A 73 -0.51 -9.72 -10.64
N VAL A 74 -0.11 -8.52 -11.04
CA VAL A 74 -0.94 -7.54 -11.77
C VAL A 74 -0.24 -7.16 -13.07
N VAL A 75 -0.98 -6.61 -14.02
CA VAL A 75 -0.50 -6.08 -15.29
C VAL A 75 -0.77 -4.59 -15.33
N ALA A 76 0.27 -3.78 -15.54
CA ALA A 76 0.20 -2.33 -15.69
C ALA A 76 0.39 -1.96 -17.15
N SER A 77 -0.67 -1.44 -17.78
CA SER A 77 -0.68 -0.97 -19.16
C SER A 77 -0.25 0.50 -19.26
N ASN A 78 0.39 0.87 -20.37
CA ASN A 78 1.02 2.18 -20.60
C ASN A 78 2.20 2.47 -19.64
N PHE A 79 2.87 1.42 -19.16
CA PHE A 79 4.05 1.58 -18.32
C PHE A 79 5.15 2.35 -19.08
N TYR A 80 5.82 3.28 -18.42
CA TYR A 80 6.84 4.15 -19.02
C TYR A 80 6.31 5.03 -20.19
N ASN A 81 5.02 5.35 -20.17
CA ASN A 81 4.33 6.11 -21.23
C ASN A 81 4.54 5.55 -22.65
N TYR A 82 4.76 4.24 -22.76
CA TYR A 82 5.15 3.60 -24.01
C TYR A 82 3.94 3.07 -24.82
N GLY A 83 2.72 3.38 -24.37
CA GLY A 83 1.45 3.02 -24.98
C GLY A 83 0.74 1.84 -24.30
N PHE A 84 -0.58 1.91 -24.21
CA PHE A 84 -1.42 0.89 -23.55
C PHE A 84 -1.29 -0.51 -24.18
N GLU A 85 -1.13 -0.60 -25.49
CA GLU A 85 -1.00 -1.88 -26.20
C GLU A 85 0.43 -2.42 -26.18
N ASN A 86 1.42 -1.53 -26.12
CA ASN A 86 2.83 -1.88 -26.28
C ASN A 86 3.52 -2.22 -24.95
N SER A 87 3.07 -1.64 -23.85
CA SER A 87 3.75 -1.72 -22.55
C SER A 87 2.82 -2.23 -21.46
N ASN A 88 2.82 -3.57 -21.31
CA ASN A 88 2.04 -4.31 -20.33
C ASN A 88 2.97 -4.94 -19.30
N ALA A 89 3.47 -4.12 -18.37
CA ALA A 89 4.42 -4.55 -17.36
C ALA A 89 3.76 -5.46 -16.32
N GLN A 90 4.35 -6.61 -16.04
CA GLN A 90 3.89 -7.51 -14.99
C GLN A 90 4.59 -7.21 -13.67
N PHE A 91 3.79 -6.98 -12.63
CA PHE A 91 4.29 -6.74 -11.27
C PHE A 91 3.94 -7.92 -10.38
N GLU A 92 4.94 -8.48 -9.69
CA GLU A 92 4.70 -9.41 -8.58
C GLU A 92 4.44 -8.62 -7.30
N VAL A 93 3.39 -9.02 -6.57
CA VAL A 93 2.92 -8.33 -5.36
C VAL A 93 3.01 -9.30 -4.19
N ASN A 94 3.84 -8.96 -3.21
CA ASN A 94 4.05 -9.74 -1.99
C ASN A 94 3.86 -8.83 -0.76
N GLY A 95 2.65 -8.85 -0.19
CA GLY A 95 2.26 -7.89 0.85
C GLY A 95 2.23 -6.47 0.27
N ASN A 96 3.04 -5.56 0.83
CA ASN A 96 3.15 -4.19 0.35
C ASN A 96 4.30 -4.00 -0.65
N GLN A 97 5.07 -5.05 -0.95
CA GLN A 97 6.19 -4.96 -1.89
C GLN A 97 5.75 -5.30 -3.30
N ILE A 98 6.26 -4.53 -4.26
CA ILE A 98 6.15 -4.77 -5.69
C ILE A 98 7.53 -5.14 -6.22
N THR A 99 7.59 -6.20 -7.03
CA THR A 99 8.75 -6.57 -7.82
C THR A 99 8.41 -6.47 -9.29
N ILE A 100 9.20 -5.68 -10.01
CA ILE A 100 9.19 -5.62 -11.48
C ILE A 100 10.37 -6.50 -11.91
N PHE A 101 10.11 -7.79 -12.08
CA PHE A 101 11.15 -8.70 -12.54
C PHE A 101 11.56 -8.34 -13.97
N GLN A 102 12.78 -8.73 -14.36
CA GLN A 102 13.30 -8.43 -15.69
C GLN A 102 12.38 -9.00 -16.77
N GLN A 103 11.90 -8.12 -17.65
CA GLN A 103 11.01 -8.47 -18.75
C GLN A 103 11.20 -7.50 -19.92
N ASN A 104 10.93 -7.98 -21.14
CA ASN A 104 10.95 -7.14 -22.34
C ASN A 104 9.51 -6.72 -22.69
N LEU A 105 9.29 -5.42 -22.82
CA LEU A 105 8.02 -4.81 -23.19
C LEU A 105 8.15 -4.18 -24.57
N SER A 106 7.92 -4.97 -25.62
CA SER A 106 7.94 -4.48 -27.01
C SER A 106 9.24 -3.76 -27.41
N GLY A 107 10.39 -4.30 -27.00
CA GLY A 107 11.71 -3.76 -27.36
C GLY A 107 12.42 -2.95 -26.27
N ILE A 108 11.76 -2.67 -25.15
CA ILE A 108 12.42 -2.11 -23.95
C ILE A 108 12.53 -3.18 -22.86
N ASP A 109 13.71 -3.34 -22.28
CA ASP A 109 13.94 -4.17 -21.10
C ASP A 109 13.66 -3.34 -19.85
N VAL A 110 12.89 -3.90 -18.91
CA VAL A 110 12.54 -3.23 -17.65
C VAL A 110 12.82 -4.12 -16.45
N VAL A 111 13.31 -3.54 -15.37
CA VAL A 111 13.53 -4.21 -14.08
C VAL A 111 13.45 -3.20 -12.94
N GLY A 112 12.91 -3.58 -11.79
CA GLY A 112 12.76 -2.66 -10.68
C GLY A 112 11.97 -3.22 -9.51
N ASN A 113 11.58 -2.32 -8.63
CA ASN A 113 10.81 -2.65 -7.44
C ASN A 113 9.96 -1.44 -7.02
N GLY A 114 9.12 -1.65 -6.01
CA GLY A 114 8.38 -0.58 -5.39
C GLY A 114 7.63 -1.02 -4.15
N THR A 115 6.86 -0.07 -3.62
CA THR A 115 6.10 -0.24 -2.39
C THR A 115 4.71 0.37 -2.53
N ILE A 116 3.71 -0.40 -2.13
CA ILE A 116 2.33 0.05 -1.94
C ILE A 116 2.30 0.81 -0.62
N VAL A 117 2.20 2.14 -0.70
CA VAL A 117 2.20 3.02 0.49
C VAL A 117 0.83 2.94 1.17
N ASN A 118 -0.24 2.98 0.37
CA ASN A 118 -1.64 2.81 0.79
C ASN A 118 -2.50 2.48 -0.45
N SER A 119 -3.83 2.38 -0.29
CA SER A 119 -4.75 2.03 -1.39
C SER A 119 -4.85 3.06 -2.52
N LYS A 120 -4.22 4.24 -2.37
CA LYS A 120 -4.23 5.33 -3.35
C LYS A 120 -2.82 5.75 -3.81
N THR A 121 -1.76 5.16 -3.26
CA THR A 121 -0.39 5.59 -3.56
C THR A 121 0.57 4.40 -3.67
N ILE A 122 1.30 4.35 -4.78
CA ILE A 122 2.38 3.39 -5.04
C ILE A 122 3.64 4.19 -5.38
N ASN A 123 4.79 3.79 -4.83
CA ASN A 123 6.09 4.33 -5.21
C ASN A 123 6.89 3.25 -5.91
N LEU A 124 7.43 3.54 -7.10
CA LEU A 124 8.26 2.63 -7.88
C LEU A 124 9.65 3.24 -8.13
N SER A 125 10.64 2.36 -8.29
CA SER A 125 11.95 2.66 -8.85
C SER A 125 12.35 1.52 -9.79
N TYR A 126 12.69 1.86 -11.03
CA TYR A 126 12.99 0.91 -12.08
C TYR A 126 14.03 1.45 -13.06
N VAL A 127 14.57 0.54 -13.85
CA VAL A 127 15.48 0.82 -14.96
C VAL A 127 14.80 0.40 -16.24
N VAL A 128 14.90 1.22 -17.28
CA VAL A 128 14.48 0.92 -18.65
C VAL A 128 15.70 0.95 -19.57
N ASN A 129 15.81 -0.02 -20.47
CA ASN A 129 16.88 -0.05 -21.47
C ASN A 129 16.32 -0.47 -22.83
N ASP A 130 16.51 0.36 -23.86
CA ASP A 130 16.07 0.13 -25.24
C ASP A 130 17.20 -0.32 -26.19
N GLY A 131 18.37 -0.64 -25.63
CA GLY A 131 19.61 -0.93 -26.33
C GLY A 131 20.56 0.26 -26.45
N SER A 132 20.14 1.48 -26.07
CA SER A 132 20.98 2.68 -26.11
C SER A 132 21.66 3.04 -24.79
N GLY A 133 21.18 2.48 -23.67
CA GLY A 133 21.67 2.73 -22.33
C GLY A 133 20.59 2.50 -21.28
N ASP A 134 20.97 2.59 -20.01
CA ASP A 134 20.05 2.51 -18.88
C ASP A 134 19.45 3.89 -18.59
N ASP A 135 18.12 3.97 -18.47
CA ASP A 135 17.40 5.09 -17.88
C ASP A 135 16.92 4.71 -16.48
N HIS A 136 17.40 5.39 -15.45
CA HIS A 136 16.94 5.17 -14.07
C HIS A 136 15.73 6.05 -13.78
N VAL A 137 14.66 5.40 -13.33
CA VAL A 137 13.36 6.04 -13.19
C VAL A 137 12.83 5.89 -11.77
N THR A 138 12.24 6.96 -11.26
CA THR A 138 11.38 6.91 -10.07
C THR A 138 9.99 7.37 -10.44
N ALA A 139 8.96 6.73 -9.88
CA ALA A 139 7.59 7.11 -10.16
C ALA A 139 6.69 7.03 -8.93
N VAL A 140 5.77 7.98 -8.82
CA VAL A 140 4.71 7.99 -7.82
C VAL A 140 3.38 7.84 -8.56
N TYR A 141 2.68 6.76 -8.29
CA TYR A 141 1.36 6.52 -8.85
C TYR A 141 0.31 6.93 -7.83
N THR A 142 -0.63 7.78 -8.27
CA THR A 142 -1.79 8.20 -7.47
C THR A 142 -3.07 7.70 -8.13
N LYS A 143 -3.92 7.01 -7.38
CA LYS A 143 -5.14 6.41 -7.92
C LYS A 143 -6.12 7.47 -8.42
N VAL A 144 -6.64 7.31 -9.63
CA VAL A 144 -7.71 8.16 -10.17
C VAL A 144 -9.02 7.71 -9.52
N ASN A 145 -9.78 8.66 -8.97
CA ASN A 145 -10.97 8.38 -8.15
C ASN A 145 -12.11 7.73 -8.94
#